data_AF-A0A7W3LJ21-F1
#
_entry.id   AF-A0A7W3LJ21-F1
#
_cell.length_a   1.000
_cell.length_b   1.000
_cell.length_c   1.000
_cell.angle_alpha   90.00
_cell.angle_beta   90.00
_cell.angle_gamma   90.00
#
_symmetry.space_group_name_H-M   'P 1'
#
loop_
_entity.id
_entity.type
_entity.pdbx_description
1 polymer ?
#
loop_
_entity_poly.entity_id
_entity_poly.type
_entity_poly.pdbx_seq_one_letter_code
_entity_poly.pdbx_strand_id
1 'polypeptide(L)'
;MRRLSFLLAVPLLAAACGGGSEPAAAPPTPSDAAQLKYSRCLREHGVDMPDDPKKIPAGGMTIPERARKACAGVEPQGKTIDMNDPATKDRFARFAKCMRANGYDMPDNAPPDVHLRNPRKWEQSYAKCDHILREGRK
;
A
#
# COMPACT_ATOMS: atom_id res chain seq x y z
N MET A 1 -5.48 28.72 -73.97
CA MET A 1 -6.02 28.01 -72.80
C MET A 1 -4.87 27.95 -71.77
N ARG A 2 -4.67 28.84 -70.78
CA ARG A 2 -5.43 29.13 -69.52
C ARG A 2 -5.92 27.81 -68.91
N ARG A 3 -5.51 27.33 -67.72
CA ARG A 3 -5.32 27.99 -66.40
C ARG A 3 -4.37 27.14 -65.50
N LEU A 4 -3.35 27.76 -64.89
CA LEU A 4 -3.17 28.00 -63.45
C LEU A 4 -3.26 26.79 -62.50
N SER A 5 -2.13 26.47 -61.88
CA SER A 5 -1.99 25.74 -60.62
C SER A 5 -2.88 26.31 -59.52
N PHE A 6 -3.54 25.44 -58.76
CA PHE A 6 -4.05 25.74 -57.42
C PHE A 6 -3.82 24.54 -56.50
N LEU A 7 -2.93 24.74 -55.54
CA LEU A 7 -2.84 23.97 -54.29
C LEU A 7 -4.13 24.18 -53.50
N LEU A 8 -4.81 23.10 -53.11
CA LEU A 8 -5.82 23.12 -52.06
C LEU A 8 -5.81 21.76 -51.33
N ALA A 9 -5.48 21.85 -50.05
CA ALA A 9 -5.48 20.78 -49.06
C ALA A 9 -6.88 20.23 -48.76
N VAL A 10 -6.96 19.03 -48.17
CA VAL A 10 -7.72 18.69 -46.94
C VAL A 10 -7.61 17.17 -46.68
N PRO A 11 -7.55 16.74 -45.40
CA PRO A 11 -6.87 15.53 -44.94
C PRO A 11 -7.83 14.35 -44.71
N LEU A 12 -7.30 13.13 -44.70
CA LEU A 12 -8.02 11.99 -44.15
C LEU A 12 -7.17 11.30 -43.08
N LEU A 13 -7.71 11.35 -41.86
CA LEU A 13 -7.21 10.77 -40.64
C LEU A 13 -7.06 9.24 -40.71
N ALA A 14 -6.29 8.75 -39.73
CA ALA A 14 -6.30 7.41 -39.16
C ALA A 14 -5.20 6.45 -39.65
N ALA A 15 -3.99 6.69 -39.17
CA ALA A 15 -3.05 5.60 -38.88
C ALA A 15 -2.75 5.65 -37.38
N ALA A 16 -3.22 4.62 -36.68
CA ALA A 16 -3.13 4.42 -35.24
C ALA A 16 -1.70 4.61 -34.72
N CYS A 17 -1.48 5.68 -33.97
CA CYS A 17 -0.40 5.72 -33.00
C CYS A 17 -0.87 4.91 -31.79
N GLY A 18 -0.57 3.61 -31.80
CA GLY A 18 -0.61 2.75 -30.62
C GLY A 18 0.54 3.13 -29.69
N GLY A 19 0.48 4.35 -29.14
CA GLY A 19 1.32 4.76 -28.03
C GLY A 19 0.82 4.06 -26.79
N GLY A 20 1.30 2.84 -26.56
CA GLY A 20 1.23 2.21 -25.25
C GLY A 20 2.00 3.07 -24.27
N SER A 21 1.32 4.00 -23.62
CA SER A 21 1.78 4.59 -22.37
C SER A 21 1.72 3.49 -21.33
N GLU A 22 2.75 2.65 -21.29
CA GLU A 22 3.11 1.94 -20.08
C GLU A 22 3.29 3.02 -19.02
N PRO A 23 2.53 3.00 -17.91
CA PRO A 23 2.78 3.95 -16.84
C PRO A 23 4.19 3.64 -16.35
N ALA A 24 5.13 4.55 -16.63
CA ALA A 24 6.47 4.48 -16.10
C ALA A 24 6.34 4.30 -14.58
N ALA A 25 6.63 3.09 -14.11
CA ALA A 25 6.64 2.80 -12.70
C ALA A 25 7.59 3.81 -12.07
N ALA A 26 7.07 4.61 -11.12
CA ALA A 26 7.89 5.51 -10.35
C ALA A 26 9.10 4.71 -9.80
N PRO A 27 10.30 5.31 -9.73
CA PRO A 27 11.45 4.60 -9.19
C PRO A 27 11.07 4.05 -7.81
N PRO A 28 11.32 2.75 -7.56
CA PRO A 28 10.93 2.13 -6.30
C PRO A 28 11.54 2.94 -5.16
N THR A 29 10.72 3.26 -4.16
CA THR A 29 11.23 3.90 -2.96
C THR A 29 12.26 2.98 -2.30
N PRO A 30 13.17 3.50 -1.46
CA PRO A 30 14.12 2.65 -0.73
C PRO A 30 13.42 1.53 0.07
N SER A 31 12.19 1.77 0.56
CA SER A 31 11.33 0.77 1.18
C SER A 31 10.84 -0.31 0.20
N ASP A 32 10.46 0.06 -1.02
CA ASP A 32 10.00 -0.90 -2.04
C ASP A 32 11.16 -1.82 -2.48
N ALA A 33 12.37 -1.26 -2.61
CA ALA A 33 13.55 -2.03 -2.97
C ALA A 33 13.93 -3.06 -1.87
N ALA A 34 13.81 -2.69 -0.60
CA ALA A 34 14.03 -3.62 0.52
C ALA A 34 12.97 -4.73 0.55
N GLN A 35 11.71 -4.38 0.29
CA GLN A 35 10.61 -5.33 0.23
C GLN A 35 10.75 -6.33 -0.93
N LEU A 36 11.23 -5.87 -2.10
CA LEU A 36 11.54 -6.74 -3.24
C LEU A 36 12.71 -7.70 -2.97
N LYS A 37 13.72 -7.26 -2.21
CA LYS A 37 14.84 -8.14 -1.81
C LYS A 37 14.38 -9.22 -0.84
N TYR A 38 13.54 -8.88 0.13
CA TYR A 38 13.02 -9.83 1.09
C TYR A 38 12.05 -10.83 0.47
N SER A 39 11.10 -10.36 -0.35
CA SER A 39 10.19 -11.26 -1.08
C SER A 39 10.93 -12.25 -1.98
N ARG A 40 12.01 -11.80 -2.65
CA ARG A 40 12.89 -12.70 -3.40
C ARG A 40 13.55 -13.76 -2.51
N CYS A 41 14.15 -13.35 -1.39
CA CYS A 41 14.76 -14.28 -0.45
C CYS A 41 13.74 -15.31 0.08
N LEU A 42 12.54 -14.86 0.44
CA LEU A 42 11.47 -15.74 0.88
C LEU A 42 11.10 -16.79 -0.18
N ARG A 43 11.02 -16.38 -1.45
CA ARG A 43 10.81 -17.30 -2.59
C ARG A 43 11.93 -18.32 -2.75
N GLU A 44 13.19 -17.91 -2.60
CA GLU A 44 14.35 -18.81 -2.61
C GLU A 44 14.30 -19.85 -1.46
N HIS A 45 13.66 -19.51 -0.35
CA HIS A 45 13.46 -20.39 0.80
C HIS A 45 12.08 -21.08 0.85
N GLY A 46 11.37 -21.11 -0.28
CA GLY A 46 10.15 -21.90 -0.48
C GLY A 46 8.87 -21.24 0.03
N VAL A 47 8.84 -19.90 0.13
CA VAL A 47 7.66 -19.11 0.47
C VAL A 47 7.18 -18.37 -0.76
N ASP A 48 5.95 -18.61 -1.18
CA ASP A 48 5.35 -17.89 -2.32
C ASP A 48 4.93 -16.47 -1.92
N MET A 49 5.91 -15.55 -1.90
CA MET A 49 5.70 -14.14 -1.57
C MET A 49 5.41 -13.33 -2.83
N PRO A 50 4.22 -12.70 -2.96
CA PRO A 50 3.92 -11.83 -4.08
C PRO A 50 4.69 -10.51 -3.95
N ASP A 51 5.10 -9.98 -5.10
CA ASP A 51 5.80 -8.69 -5.16
C ASP A 51 4.83 -7.50 -4.96
N ASP A 52 3.53 -7.70 -5.25
CA ASP A 52 2.48 -6.70 -5.05
C ASP A 52 1.89 -6.82 -3.63
N PRO A 53 2.04 -5.80 -2.77
CA PRO A 53 1.49 -5.80 -1.41
C PRO A 53 -0.03 -6.01 -1.36
N LYS A 54 -0.77 -5.63 -2.42
CA LYS A 54 -2.23 -5.80 -2.50
C LYS A 54 -2.66 -7.26 -2.57
N LYS A 55 -1.73 -8.17 -2.86
CA LYS A 55 -1.97 -9.61 -2.91
C LYS A 55 -1.69 -10.30 -1.57
N ILE A 56 -1.19 -9.57 -0.58
CA ILE A 56 -1.00 -10.08 0.79
C ILE A 56 -2.36 -10.02 1.50
N PRO A 57 -2.83 -11.13 2.12
CA PRO A 57 -4.07 -11.13 2.90
C PRO A 57 -4.02 -10.10 4.04
N ALA A 58 -5.18 -9.59 4.46
CA ALA A 58 -5.27 -8.60 5.55
C ALA A 58 -4.74 -9.11 6.91
N GLY A 59 -4.57 -10.43 7.08
CA GLY A 59 -3.92 -11.06 8.22
C GLY A 59 -2.43 -11.35 8.05
N GLY A 60 -1.81 -10.87 6.96
CA GLY A 60 -0.46 -11.23 6.56
C GLY A 60 -0.37 -12.62 5.93
N MET A 61 0.85 -13.10 5.75
CA MET A 61 1.14 -14.47 5.32
C MET A 61 2.01 -15.17 6.35
N THR A 62 1.82 -16.47 6.47
CA THR A 62 2.66 -17.31 7.32
C THR A 62 4.00 -17.55 6.64
N ILE A 63 5.06 -16.98 7.20
CA ILE A 63 6.43 -17.25 6.78
C ILE A 63 7.01 -18.33 7.70
N PRO A 64 7.45 -19.49 7.17
CA PRO A 64 8.14 -20.51 7.94
C PRO A 64 9.40 -19.95 8.62
N GLU A 65 9.61 -20.32 9.88
CA GLU A 65 10.73 -19.84 10.70
C GLU A 65 12.10 -20.02 10.02
N ARG A 66 12.28 -21.12 9.27
CA ARG A 66 13.49 -21.39 8.50
C ARG A 66 13.79 -20.30 7.45
N ALA A 67 12.74 -19.83 6.75
CA ALA A 67 12.86 -18.82 5.71
C ALA A 67 13.06 -17.44 6.33
N ARG A 68 12.32 -17.14 7.42
CA ARG A 68 12.53 -15.92 8.21
C ARG A 68 13.98 -15.80 8.69
N LYS A 69 14.53 -16.87 9.26
CA LYS A 69 15.91 -16.90 9.75
C LYS A 69 16.94 -16.74 8.64
N ALA A 70 16.73 -17.39 7.49
CA ALA A 70 17.62 -17.25 6.34
C ALA A 70 17.60 -15.83 5.74
N CYS A 71 16.44 -15.18 5.77
CA CYS A 71 16.23 -13.85 5.19
C CYS A 71 16.37 -12.68 6.16
N ALA A 72 16.72 -12.91 7.42
CA ALA A 72 16.78 -11.87 8.45
C ALA A 72 17.72 -10.69 8.10
N GLY A 73 18.79 -10.94 7.34
CA GLY A 73 19.73 -9.90 6.91
C GLY A 73 19.22 -8.97 5.80
N VAL A 74 18.12 -9.35 5.12
CA VAL A 74 17.51 -8.57 4.03
C VAL A 74 16.05 -8.19 4.33
N GLU A 75 15.56 -8.53 5.53
CA GLU A 75 14.22 -8.19 5.98
C GLU A 75 14.04 -6.66 5.97
N PRO A 76 13.01 -6.12 5.30
CA PRO A 76 12.74 -4.70 5.35
C PRO A 76 12.49 -4.34 6.80
N GLN A 77 13.25 -3.36 7.29
CA GLN A 77 13.02 -2.78 8.61
C GLN A 77 11.71 -1.99 8.58
N GLY A 78 10.60 -2.71 8.74
CA GLY A 78 9.26 -2.20 8.96
C GLY A 78 8.73 -2.88 10.20
N LYS A 79 8.35 -2.11 11.22
CA LYS A 79 7.81 -2.68 12.46
C LYS A 79 6.49 -3.36 12.10
N THR A 80 6.51 -4.68 11.88
CA THR A 80 5.32 -5.50 12.06
C THR A 80 4.83 -5.18 13.47
N ILE A 81 3.64 -4.61 13.56
CA ILE A 81 3.09 -4.25 14.85
C ILE A 81 2.72 -5.57 15.52
N ASP A 82 3.34 -5.90 16.66
CA ASP A 82 3.00 -7.09 17.44
C ASP A 82 1.73 -6.82 18.25
N MET A 83 0.61 -7.39 17.80
CA MET A 83 -0.69 -7.20 18.45
C MET A 83 -0.82 -7.95 19.78
N ASN A 84 0.15 -8.78 20.15
CA ASN A 84 0.20 -9.45 21.45
C ASN A 84 0.92 -8.63 22.53
N ASP A 85 1.75 -7.67 22.13
CA ASP A 85 2.45 -6.76 23.04
C ASP A 85 1.45 -5.88 23.85
N PRO A 86 1.52 -5.87 25.19
CA PRO A 86 0.61 -5.08 26.02
C PRO A 86 0.61 -3.59 25.70
N ALA A 87 1.78 -3.01 25.39
CA ALA A 87 1.88 -1.58 25.08
C ALA A 87 1.20 -1.24 23.74
N THR A 88 1.28 -2.16 22.79
CA THR A 88 0.58 -2.08 21.51
C THR A 88 -0.92 -2.19 21.71
N LYS A 89 -1.42 -3.20 22.44
CA LYS A 89 -2.86 -3.34 22.73
C LYS A 89 -3.43 -2.09 23.38
N ASP A 90 -2.74 -1.56 24.38
CA ASP A 90 -3.11 -0.33 25.08
C ASP A 90 -3.15 0.89 24.12
N ARG A 91 -2.16 1.03 23.24
CA ARG A 91 -2.13 2.09 22.21
C ARG A 91 -3.32 2.01 21.26
N PHE A 92 -3.65 0.82 20.76
CA PHE A 92 -4.81 0.62 19.88
C PHE A 92 -6.14 0.83 20.61
N ALA A 93 -6.24 0.42 21.88
CA ALA A 93 -7.42 0.68 22.71
C ALA A 93 -7.63 2.18 22.95
N ARG A 94 -6.56 2.94 23.22
CA ARG A 94 -6.60 4.41 23.30
C ARG A 94 -7.05 5.03 21.98
N PHE A 95 -6.49 4.58 20.87
CA PHE A 95 -6.87 5.04 19.55
C PHE A 95 -8.37 4.80 19.28
N ALA A 96 -8.86 3.57 19.52
CA ALA A 96 -10.28 3.23 19.37
C ALA A 96 -11.19 4.10 20.25
N LYS A 97 -10.81 4.35 21.51
CA LYS A 97 -11.54 5.26 22.41
C LYS A 97 -11.57 6.69 21.87
N CYS A 98 -10.46 7.19 21.33
CA CYS A 98 -10.39 8.51 20.71
C CYS A 98 -11.28 8.61 19.46
N MET A 99 -11.30 7.59 18.62
CA MET A 99 -12.17 7.52 17.44
C MET A 99 -13.65 7.57 17.83
N ARG A 100 -14.04 6.77 18.84
CA ARG A 100 -15.41 6.79 19.41
C ARG A 100 -15.76 8.16 19.98
N ALA A 101 -14.86 8.81 20.72
CA ALA A 101 -15.06 10.16 21.24
C ALA A 101 -15.22 11.23 20.13
N ASN A 102 -14.61 11.01 18.96
CA ASN A 102 -14.77 11.89 17.79
C ASN A 102 -15.94 11.51 16.88
N GLY A 103 -16.76 10.54 17.30
CA GLY A 103 -18.01 10.15 16.65
C GLY A 103 -17.84 9.11 15.55
N TYR A 104 -16.72 8.42 15.50
CA TYR A 104 -16.55 7.23 14.65
C TYR A 104 -16.73 5.98 15.50
N ASP A 105 -17.77 5.19 15.22
CA ASP A 105 -18.02 3.95 15.94
C ASP A 105 -16.99 2.88 15.56
N MET A 106 -16.02 2.69 16.45
CA MET A 106 -14.91 1.75 16.30
C MET A 106 -15.11 0.57 17.25
N PRO A 107 -15.46 -0.62 16.74
CA PRO A 107 -15.52 -1.84 17.54
C PRO A 107 -14.13 -2.21 18.07
N ASP A 108 -14.08 -2.85 19.24
CA ASP A 108 -12.81 -3.35 19.80
C ASP A 108 -12.21 -4.47 18.94
N ASN A 109 -13.06 -5.24 18.27
CA ASN A 109 -12.71 -6.24 17.27
C ASN A 109 -12.87 -5.70 15.83
N ALA A 110 -12.46 -4.45 15.59
CA ALA A 110 -12.62 -3.81 14.30
C ALA A 110 -12.07 -4.66 13.15
N PRO A 111 -12.88 -4.97 12.12
CA PRO A 111 -12.38 -5.69 10.95
C PRO A 111 -11.47 -4.77 10.11
N PRO A 112 -10.62 -5.33 9.22
CA PRO A 112 -9.68 -4.53 8.42
C PRO A 112 -10.35 -3.43 7.57
N ASP A 113 -11.60 -3.65 7.16
CA ASP A 113 -12.40 -2.76 6.34
C ASP A 113 -13.22 -1.74 7.15
N VAL A 114 -13.06 -1.68 8.48
CA VAL A 114 -13.83 -0.76 9.35
C VAL A 114 -13.86 0.65 8.77
N HIS A 115 -12.70 1.19 8.36
CA HIS A 115 -12.50 2.51 7.79
C HIS A 115 -13.40 2.84 6.57
N LEU A 116 -13.89 1.81 5.85
CA LEU A 116 -14.77 1.95 4.69
C LEU A 116 -16.24 2.17 5.06
N ARG A 117 -16.65 1.88 6.30
CA ARG A 117 -18.05 2.08 6.77
C ARG A 117 -18.51 3.53 6.65
N ASN A 118 -17.60 4.47 6.90
CA ASN A 118 -17.85 5.91 6.75
C ASN A 118 -16.51 6.66 6.54
N PRO A 119 -16.00 6.72 5.30
CA PRO A 119 -14.65 7.24 5.03
C PRO A 119 -14.45 8.68 5.49
N ARG A 120 -15.46 9.55 5.28
CA ARG A 120 -15.39 10.95 5.70
C ARG A 120 -15.26 11.08 7.22
N LYS A 121 -16.06 10.32 7.97
CA LYS A 121 -16.03 10.37 9.44
C LYS A 121 -14.77 9.70 10.00
N TRP A 122 -14.30 8.65 9.32
CA TRP A 122 -13.01 8.00 9.60
C TRP A 122 -11.88 9.01 9.50
N GLU A 123 -11.71 9.67 8.36
CA GLU A 123 -10.63 10.64 8.12
C GLU A 123 -10.65 11.78 9.14
N GLN A 124 -11.83 12.36 9.40
CA GLN A 124 -11.99 13.43 10.39
C GLN A 124 -11.58 13.02 11.80
N SER A 125 -11.92 11.79 12.21
CA SER A 125 -11.61 11.28 13.54
C SER A 125 -10.14 10.85 13.61
N TYR A 126 -9.65 10.19 12.55
CA TYR A 126 -8.27 9.73 12.41
C TYR A 126 -7.28 10.89 12.51
N ALA A 127 -7.52 12.00 11.79
CA ALA A 127 -6.65 13.19 11.84
C ALA A 127 -6.50 13.79 13.25
N LYS A 128 -7.46 13.53 14.15
CA LYS A 128 -7.39 13.97 15.55
C LYS A 128 -6.73 12.94 16.47
N CYS A 129 -6.74 11.67 16.10
CA CYS A 129 -6.34 10.54 16.95
C CYS A 129 -5.04 9.85 16.49
N ASP A 130 -4.54 10.14 15.29
CA ASP A 130 -3.39 9.47 14.66
C ASP A 130 -2.08 9.64 15.44
N HIS A 131 -1.92 10.73 16.20
CA HIS A 131 -0.80 10.95 17.11
C HIS A 131 -0.59 9.77 18.07
N ILE A 132 -1.69 9.12 18.54
CA ILE A 132 -1.64 7.95 19.43
C ILE A 132 -0.90 6.79 18.77
N LEU A 133 -1.12 6.56 17.47
CA LEU A 133 -0.46 5.50 16.71
C LEU A 133 1.01 5.82 16.38
N ARG A 134 1.41 7.09 16.48
CA ARG A 134 2.80 7.52 16.27
C ARG A 134 3.65 7.49 17.53
N GLU A 135 3.03 7.39 18.70
CA GLU A 135 3.73 7.27 19.98
C GLU A 135 4.74 6.10 19.95
N GLY A 136 5.97 6.34 20.40
CA GLY A 136 7.01 5.30 20.44
C GLY A 136 7.64 4.95 19.08
N ARG A 137 7.22 5.57 17.97
CA ARG A 137 7.94 5.49 16.70
C ARG A 137 9.12 6.48 16.71
N LYS A 138 10.22 6.05 17.34
CA LYS A 138 11.57 6.50 16.96
C LYS A 138 12.06 5.71 15.76
#